data_AF-A0AAV3UGL1-F1
#
_entry.id   AF-A0AAV3UGL1-F1
#
_cell.length_a   1.000
_cell.length_b   1.000
_cell.length_c   1.000
_cell.angle_alpha   90.00
_cell.angle_beta   90.00
_cell.angle_gamma   90.00
#
_symmetry.space_group_name_H-M   'P 1'
#
loop_
_entity.id
_entity.type
_entity.pdbx_description
1 polymer ?
#
loop_
_entity_poly.entity_id
_entity_poly.type
_entity_poly.pdbx_seq_one_letter_code
_entity_poly.pdbx_strand_id
1 'polypeptide(L)'
;MSGAPTREVARRAFAAEFNDASYTFKESDDERAPVYLLLPTGERANRVFVVGTLTEKEDVGEDSEYWRGRVVDPNGDTFFVYAGQYQPDAAAMLRELEAPEYVAIAGKPRTYEMDDGTVNVSLRPESITVVDDATRDRWVVETAERTLERISTFDDEANRYAAMAREEYDRPVESYRENAIRALESLDTGGGSSDRETEMSDGGTSEEADGESETPVQ
;
A
#
# COMPACT_ATOMS: atom_id res chain seq x y z
N MET A 1 -8.10 18.90 32.47
CA MET A 1 -7.12 19.61 31.60
C MET A 1 -7.44 19.22 30.17
N SER A 2 -7.32 20.13 29.19
CA SER A 2 -7.47 19.74 27.78
C SER A 2 -6.16 19.13 27.29
N GLY A 3 -6.03 17.81 27.45
CA GLY A 3 -4.97 17.07 26.75
C GLY A 3 -5.28 17.09 25.27
N ALA A 4 -4.44 17.72 24.47
CA ALA A 4 -4.54 17.61 23.02
C ALA A 4 -4.42 16.11 22.65
N PRO A 5 -5.36 15.54 21.89
CA PRO A 5 -5.37 14.11 21.62
C PRO A 5 -4.07 13.71 20.93
N THR A 6 -3.30 12.83 21.56
CA THR A 6 -2.05 12.31 21.03
C THR A 6 -2.34 11.66 19.67
N ARG A 7 -1.56 12.00 18.64
CA ARG A 7 -1.72 11.40 17.30
C ARG A 7 -1.61 9.88 17.42
N GLU A 8 -2.70 9.16 17.13
CA GLU A 8 -2.67 7.71 17.16
C GLU A 8 -1.66 7.13 16.15
N VAL A 9 -1.15 5.95 16.51
CA VAL A 9 -0.28 5.14 15.64
C VAL A 9 -1.06 4.78 14.38
N ALA A 10 -0.44 5.01 13.22
CA ALA A 10 -1.02 4.59 11.96
C ALA A 10 -0.92 3.06 11.82
N ARG A 11 -2.05 2.37 11.66
CA ARG A 11 -2.11 0.93 11.46
C ARG A 11 -1.60 0.56 10.07
N ARG A 12 -1.09 -0.66 9.89
CA ARG A 12 -0.67 -1.20 8.59
C ARG A 12 -1.58 -2.35 8.18
N ALA A 13 -1.97 -2.34 6.92
CA ALA A 13 -2.81 -3.33 6.25
C ALA A 13 -2.41 -3.36 4.77
N PHE A 14 -2.57 -4.51 4.12
CA PHE A 14 -2.49 -4.62 2.65
C PHE A 14 -3.76 -4.08 2.00
N ALA A 15 -3.74 -3.82 0.70
CA ALA A 15 -4.87 -3.20 0.01
C ALA A 15 -6.12 -4.10 -0.01
N ALA A 16 -5.97 -5.42 -0.06
CA ALA A 16 -7.10 -6.36 0.12
C ALA A 16 -7.78 -6.19 1.49
N GLU A 17 -7.01 -6.22 2.58
CA GLU A 17 -7.52 -6.04 3.96
C GLU A 17 -8.14 -4.65 4.17
N PHE A 18 -7.56 -3.62 3.55
CA PHE A 18 -8.08 -2.26 3.62
C PHE A 18 -9.39 -2.10 2.84
N ASN A 19 -9.44 -2.54 1.57
CA ASN A 19 -10.59 -2.33 0.70
C ASN A 19 -11.85 -3.10 1.17
N ASP A 20 -11.67 -4.23 1.85
CA ASP A 20 -12.77 -5.00 2.45
C ASP A 20 -13.36 -4.34 3.70
N ALA A 21 -12.73 -3.28 4.24
CA ALA A 21 -13.17 -2.60 5.45
C ALA A 21 -14.25 -1.53 5.16
N SER A 22 -15.51 -1.86 5.42
CA SER A 22 -16.67 -0.97 5.27
C SER A 22 -17.17 -0.36 6.57
N TYR A 23 -16.97 -1.01 7.72
CA TYR A 23 -17.56 -0.62 8.99
C TYR A 23 -16.79 0.48 9.72
N THR A 24 -17.51 1.48 10.25
CA THR A 24 -16.91 2.55 11.07
C THR A 24 -17.68 2.83 12.35
N PHE A 25 -16.96 3.10 13.45
CA PHE A 25 -17.56 3.24 14.78
C PHE A 25 -16.84 4.28 15.66
N LYS A 26 -17.45 4.61 16.80
CA LYS A 26 -16.87 5.39 17.91
C LYS A 26 -16.75 4.51 19.16
N GLU A 27 -15.77 4.79 20.00
CA GLU A 27 -15.62 4.09 21.30
C GLU A 27 -16.37 4.74 22.47
N SER A 28 -17.01 5.90 22.24
CA SER A 28 -17.75 6.67 23.24
C SER A 28 -18.73 7.64 22.57
N ASP A 29 -19.80 7.99 23.27
CA ASP A 29 -20.86 8.90 22.79
C ASP A 29 -20.44 10.39 22.68
N ASP A 30 -19.20 10.74 23.06
CA ASP A 30 -18.69 12.11 22.92
C ASP A 30 -18.75 12.56 21.44
N GLU A 31 -19.30 13.75 21.19
CA GLU A 31 -19.43 14.34 19.86
C GLU A 31 -18.09 14.36 19.11
N ARG A 32 -16.99 14.61 19.84
CA ARG A 32 -15.61 14.71 19.35
C ARG A 32 -14.83 13.39 19.41
N ALA A 33 -15.46 12.29 19.84
CA ALA A 33 -14.82 10.98 19.84
C ALA A 33 -14.26 10.64 18.45
N PRO A 34 -13.05 10.08 18.36
CA PRO A 34 -12.50 9.62 17.09
C PRO A 34 -13.39 8.54 16.47
N VAL A 35 -13.63 8.66 15.16
CA VAL A 35 -14.21 7.60 14.35
C VAL A 35 -13.09 6.67 13.90
N TYR A 36 -13.32 5.37 14.02
CA TYR A 36 -12.40 4.32 13.60
C TYR A 36 -12.98 3.56 12.42
N LEU A 37 -12.12 3.17 11.48
CA LEU A 37 -12.37 2.04 10.59
C LEU A 37 -12.08 0.75 11.37
N LEU A 38 -12.93 -0.25 11.22
CA LEU A 38 -12.66 -1.62 11.69
C LEU A 38 -12.03 -2.43 10.54
N LEU A 39 -10.84 -2.99 10.74
CA LEU A 39 -10.23 -3.90 9.76
C LEU A 39 -10.79 -5.32 9.94
N PRO A 40 -11.00 -6.10 8.85
CA PRO A 40 -11.50 -7.48 8.92
C PRO A 40 -10.69 -8.44 9.81
N THR A 41 -9.40 -8.16 10.05
CA THR A 41 -8.55 -8.94 10.97
C THR A 41 -8.68 -8.56 12.44
N GLY A 42 -9.69 -7.75 12.82
CA GLY A 42 -10.00 -7.44 14.21
C GLY A 42 -9.13 -6.34 14.83
N GLU A 43 -8.97 -5.21 14.13
CA GLU A 43 -8.15 -4.07 14.56
C GLU A 43 -8.83 -2.74 14.22
N ARG A 44 -8.59 -1.70 15.03
CA ARG A 44 -9.16 -0.36 14.81
C ARG A 44 -8.14 0.65 14.29
N ALA A 45 -8.52 1.39 13.25
CA ALA A 45 -7.68 2.38 12.58
C ALA A 45 -8.36 3.76 12.50
N ASN A 46 -7.85 4.76 13.24
CA ASN A 46 -8.14 6.17 12.95
C ASN A 46 -7.23 6.73 11.85
N ARG A 47 -6.07 6.09 11.66
CA ARG A 47 -5.01 6.43 10.70
C ARG A 47 -4.42 5.13 10.16
N VAL A 48 -4.05 5.11 8.89
CA VAL A 48 -3.34 4.01 8.23
C VAL A 48 -2.00 4.49 7.65
N PHE A 49 -1.05 3.57 7.53
CA PHE A 49 0.25 3.78 6.90
C PHE A 49 0.51 2.66 5.88
N VAL A 50 0.56 3.03 4.61
CA VAL A 50 0.66 2.11 3.47
C VAL A 50 1.87 2.48 2.61
N VAL A 51 2.44 1.50 1.92
CA VAL A 51 3.51 1.72 0.93
C VAL A 51 3.17 0.91 -0.32
N GLY A 52 3.39 1.50 -1.49
CA GLY A 52 3.15 0.86 -2.78
C GLY A 52 3.57 1.75 -3.94
N THR A 53 3.34 1.29 -5.17
CA THR A 53 3.66 2.02 -6.39
C THR A 53 2.51 2.94 -6.78
N LEU A 54 2.72 4.25 -6.84
CA LEU A 54 1.78 5.18 -7.49
C LEU A 54 1.81 4.90 -8.99
N THR A 55 0.82 4.20 -9.53
CA THR A 55 0.77 3.81 -10.96
C THR A 55 0.04 4.83 -11.83
N GLU A 56 -0.92 5.55 -11.26
CA GLU A 56 -1.74 6.54 -11.98
C GLU A 56 -1.99 7.75 -11.08
N LYS A 57 -2.09 8.93 -11.69
CA LYS A 57 -2.63 10.14 -11.06
C LYS A 57 -3.47 10.96 -12.02
N GLU A 58 -4.53 11.56 -11.51
CA GLU A 58 -5.50 12.35 -12.28
C GLU A 58 -6.02 13.47 -11.39
N ASP A 59 -6.12 14.71 -11.91
CA ASP A 59 -6.93 15.74 -11.27
C ASP A 59 -8.38 15.52 -11.73
N VAL A 60 -9.26 15.20 -10.78
CA VAL A 60 -10.69 14.94 -11.04
C VAL A 60 -11.58 16.05 -10.47
N GLY A 61 -10.99 17.22 -10.17
CA GLY A 61 -11.72 18.41 -9.76
C GLY A 61 -12.32 19.18 -10.94
N GLU A 62 -13.55 19.69 -10.77
CA GLU A 62 -14.19 20.59 -11.74
C GLU A 62 -13.87 22.07 -11.42
N ASP A 63 -14.36 22.58 -10.28
CA ASP A 63 -14.15 23.97 -9.83
C ASP A 63 -12.88 24.17 -8.97
N SER A 64 -12.25 23.09 -8.48
CA SER A 64 -11.10 23.15 -7.59
C SER A 64 -10.25 21.89 -7.64
N GLU A 65 -8.92 22.03 -7.63
CA GLU A 65 -7.91 20.95 -7.62
C GLU A 65 -8.28 19.80 -6.65
N TYR A 66 -8.41 18.59 -7.18
CA TYR A 66 -8.79 17.39 -6.46
C TYR A 66 -8.14 16.14 -7.09
N TRP A 67 -6.91 15.85 -6.67
CA TRP A 67 -6.12 14.74 -7.20
C TRP A 67 -6.59 13.38 -6.67
N ARG A 68 -6.85 12.45 -7.59
CA ARG A 68 -6.89 11.00 -7.35
C ARG A 68 -5.53 10.39 -7.65
N GLY A 69 -4.96 9.67 -6.69
CA GLY A 69 -3.81 8.78 -6.88
C GLY A 69 -4.22 7.31 -6.79
N ARG A 70 -3.68 6.47 -7.66
CA ARG A 70 -3.83 5.00 -7.61
C ARG A 70 -2.53 4.38 -7.13
N VAL A 71 -2.54 3.77 -5.96
CA VAL A 71 -1.34 3.15 -5.36
C VAL A 71 -1.52 1.64 -5.28
N VAL A 72 -0.67 0.90 -5.98
CA VAL A 72 -0.72 -0.57 -6.06
C VAL A 72 0.25 -1.18 -5.05
N ASP A 73 -0.22 -2.16 -4.27
CA ASP A 73 0.58 -2.89 -3.29
C ASP A 73 1.31 -4.11 -3.90
N PRO A 74 2.19 -4.81 -3.15
CA PRO A 74 2.98 -5.93 -3.69
C PRO A 74 2.14 -7.10 -4.24
N ASN A 75 0.89 -7.27 -3.78
CA ASN A 75 -0.01 -8.32 -4.24
C ASN A 75 -0.74 -7.96 -5.54
N GLY A 76 -0.66 -6.69 -5.96
CA GLY A 76 -1.38 -6.11 -7.10
C GLY A 76 -2.70 -5.43 -6.73
N ASP A 77 -3.05 -5.44 -5.44
CA ASP A 77 -4.27 -4.80 -4.93
C ASP A 77 -4.07 -3.27 -4.85
N THR A 78 -5.15 -2.49 -4.97
CA THR A 78 -5.08 -1.02 -5.15
C THR A 78 -5.65 -0.25 -3.97
N PHE A 79 -4.88 0.68 -3.39
CA PHE A 79 -5.39 1.78 -2.58
C PHE A 79 -5.77 2.98 -3.46
N PHE A 80 -6.95 3.56 -3.23
CA PHE A 80 -7.33 4.85 -3.81
C PHE A 80 -7.07 5.99 -2.83
N VAL A 81 -6.33 7.00 -3.30
CA VAL A 81 -5.90 8.17 -2.51
C VAL A 81 -6.54 9.43 -3.09
N TYR A 82 -7.13 10.28 -2.26
CA TYR A 82 -7.74 11.54 -2.72
C TYR A 82 -7.27 12.75 -1.91
N ALA A 83 -6.73 13.77 -2.58
CA ALA A 83 -6.28 15.02 -1.98
C ALA A 83 -6.74 16.23 -2.80
N GLY A 84 -7.58 17.08 -2.20
CA GLY A 84 -7.96 18.37 -2.78
C GLY A 84 -7.59 19.56 -1.90
N GLN A 85 -8.19 20.72 -2.15
CA GLN A 85 -7.90 22.02 -1.49
C GLN A 85 -7.69 22.01 0.05
N TYR A 86 -8.29 21.06 0.79
CA TYR A 86 -8.10 20.93 2.25
C TYR A 86 -6.84 20.14 2.66
N GLN A 87 -6.11 19.56 1.71
CA GLN A 87 -4.86 18.81 1.84
C GLN A 87 -3.80 19.39 0.88
N PRO A 88 -3.50 20.70 0.91
CA PRO A 88 -2.69 21.35 -0.13
C PRO A 88 -1.32 20.70 -0.32
N ASP A 89 -0.66 20.30 0.77
CA ASP A 89 0.65 19.64 0.72
C ASP A 89 0.58 18.29 -0.02
N ALA A 90 -0.46 17.49 0.22
CA ALA A 90 -0.60 16.17 -0.42
C ALA A 90 -1.16 16.26 -1.85
N ALA A 91 -1.98 17.28 -2.16
CA ALA A 91 -2.41 17.59 -3.51
C ALA A 91 -1.21 18.04 -4.37
N ALA A 92 -0.35 18.92 -3.82
CA ALA A 92 0.90 19.32 -4.46
C ALA A 92 1.86 18.14 -4.68
N MET A 93 2.05 17.27 -3.67
CA MET A 93 2.83 16.03 -3.84
C MET A 93 2.26 15.14 -4.95
N LEU A 94 0.94 14.88 -4.98
CA LEU A 94 0.34 14.11 -6.08
C LEU A 94 0.58 14.78 -7.43
N ARG A 95 0.35 16.10 -7.56
CA ARG A 95 0.61 16.86 -8.79
C ARG A 95 2.04 16.69 -9.32
N GLU A 96 3.03 16.67 -8.42
CA GLU A 96 4.47 16.74 -8.74
C GLU A 96 5.17 15.38 -8.91
N LEU A 97 4.61 14.28 -8.38
CA LEU A 97 5.18 12.94 -8.55
C LEU A 97 5.08 12.44 -10.01
N GLU A 98 6.12 11.76 -10.51
CA GLU A 98 6.10 11.13 -11.84
C GLU A 98 5.85 9.62 -11.70
N ALA A 99 4.70 9.13 -12.15
CA ALA A 99 4.36 7.71 -12.06
C ALA A 99 5.03 6.89 -13.19
N PRO A 100 5.52 5.66 -12.93
CA PRO A 100 5.44 4.92 -11.67
C PRO A 100 6.53 5.30 -10.65
N GLU A 101 6.14 5.48 -9.39
CA GLU A 101 7.05 5.82 -8.27
C GLU A 101 6.60 5.13 -6.98
N TYR A 102 7.54 4.72 -6.11
CA TYR A 102 7.21 4.15 -4.81
C TYR A 102 6.88 5.25 -3.79
N VAL A 103 5.70 5.15 -3.17
CA VAL A 103 5.20 6.14 -2.22
C VAL A 103 4.81 5.50 -0.89
N ALA A 104 5.29 6.10 0.20
CA ALA A 104 4.78 5.88 1.54
C ALA A 104 3.72 6.94 1.87
N ILE A 105 2.57 6.50 2.37
CA ILE A 105 1.43 7.38 2.65
C ILE A 105 0.90 7.11 4.05
N ALA A 106 0.86 8.16 4.87
CA ALA A 106 0.09 8.17 6.12
C ALA A 106 -1.18 9.00 5.90
N GLY A 107 -2.33 8.49 6.32
CA GLY A 107 -3.60 9.20 6.16
C GLY A 107 -4.74 8.60 6.95
N LYS A 108 -5.94 9.13 6.73
CA LYS A 108 -7.17 8.66 7.38
C LYS A 108 -8.03 7.87 6.41
N PRO A 109 -8.53 6.69 6.81
CA PRO A 109 -9.55 6.00 6.02
C PRO A 109 -10.82 6.84 5.89
N ARG A 110 -11.48 6.73 4.75
CA ARG A 110 -12.77 7.36 4.43
C ARG A 110 -13.62 6.39 3.64
N THR A 111 -14.59 5.79 4.33
CA THR A 111 -15.66 5.02 3.69
C THR A 111 -16.64 5.95 2.97
N TYR A 112 -17.20 5.47 1.87
CA TYR A 112 -18.23 6.13 1.08
C TYR A 112 -19.10 5.07 0.39
N GLU A 113 -20.37 5.38 0.21
CA GLU A 113 -21.33 4.53 -0.52
C GLU A 113 -21.25 4.84 -2.01
N MET A 114 -21.32 3.83 -2.87
CA MET A 114 -21.44 3.96 -4.32
C MET A 114 -22.90 3.86 -4.76
N ASP A 115 -23.20 4.22 -6.01
CA ASP A 115 -24.56 4.22 -6.58
C ASP A 115 -25.25 2.84 -6.59
N ASP A 116 -24.51 1.75 -6.42
CA ASP A 116 -25.01 0.38 -6.29
C ASP A 116 -25.26 -0.08 -4.83
N GLY A 117 -25.00 0.79 -3.85
CA GLY A 117 -25.10 0.51 -2.41
C GLY A 117 -23.85 -0.14 -1.80
N THR A 118 -22.78 -0.37 -2.58
CA THR A 118 -21.52 -0.91 -2.06
C THR A 118 -20.77 0.18 -1.29
N VAL A 119 -20.37 -0.12 -0.05
CA VAL A 119 -19.47 0.75 0.70
C VAL A 119 -18.02 0.42 0.32
N ASN A 120 -17.35 1.39 -0.29
CA ASN A 120 -15.90 1.35 -0.56
C ASN A 120 -15.16 2.25 0.43
N VAL A 121 -13.84 2.07 0.54
CA VAL A 121 -12.97 2.93 1.35
C VAL A 121 -11.84 3.55 0.51
N SER A 122 -11.50 4.78 0.85
CA SER A 122 -10.37 5.52 0.30
C SER A 122 -9.47 6.07 1.39
N LEU A 123 -8.26 6.47 1.02
CA LEU A 123 -7.27 7.04 1.92
C LEU A 123 -7.18 8.56 1.67
N ARG A 124 -7.60 9.36 2.66
CA ARG A 124 -7.36 10.81 2.67
C ARG A 124 -5.98 11.08 3.28
N PRO A 125 -4.97 11.49 2.50
CA PRO A 125 -3.59 11.57 2.97
C PRO A 125 -3.40 12.73 3.96
N GLU A 126 -2.57 12.49 4.96
CA GLU A 126 -1.97 13.52 5.83
C GLU A 126 -0.52 13.81 5.40
N SER A 127 0.15 12.85 4.75
CA SER A 127 1.49 13.00 4.17
C SER A 127 1.73 11.92 3.09
N ILE A 128 2.39 12.30 2.01
CA ILE A 128 2.89 11.41 0.93
C ILE A 128 4.39 11.64 0.82
N THR A 129 5.19 10.59 0.60
CA THR A 129 6.66 10.68 0.53
C THR A 129 7.20 9.60 -0.40
N VAL A 130 8.13 9.96 -1.29
CA VAL A 130 8.87 8.99 -2.14
C VAL A 130 9.78 8.12 -1.26
N VAL A 131 9.86 6.82 -1.56
CA VAL A 131 10.67 5.86 -0.81
C VAL A 131 11.42 4.90 -1.75
N ASP A 132 12.43 4.21 -1.23
CA ASP A 132 13.19 3.19 -1.96
C ASP A 132 12.62 1.78 -1.78
N ASP A 133 13.07 0.83 -2.61
CA ASP A 133 12.73 -0.61 -2.49
C ASP A 133 13.00 -1.15 -1.08
N ALA A 134 14.09 -0.73 -0.42
CA ALA A 134 14.41 -1.17 0.94
C ALA A 134 13.36 -0.72 1.97
N THR A 135 12.81 0.48 1.82
CA THR A 135 11.71 1.00 2.66
C THR A 135 10.38 0.34 2.31
N ARG A 136 10.12 0.04 1.02
CA ARG A 136 8.99 -0.80 0.59
C ARG A 136 9.05 -2.17 1.28
N ASP A 137 10.15 -2.89 1.15
CA ASP A 137 10.30 -4.27 1.64
C ASP A 137 10.21 -4.32 3.15
N ARG A 138 10.81 -3.36 3.84
CA ARG A 138 10.62 -3.18 5.28
C ARG A 138 9.15 -2.93 5.65
N TRP A 139 8.40 -2.19 4.84
CA TRP A 139 6.96 -2.05 5.07
C TRP A 139 6.21 -3.36 4.83
N VAL A 140 6.54 -4.12 3.79
CA VAL A 140 5.92 -5.43 3.50
C VAL A 140 6.10 -6.40 4.65
N VAL A 141 7.34 -6.62 5.10
CA VAL A 141 7.65 -7.55 6.21
C VAL A 141 6.93 -7.13 7.49
N GLU A 142 7.15 -5.89 7.95
CA GLU A 142 6.53 -5.37 9.19
C GLU A 142 4.99 -5.21 9.09
N THR A 143 4.39 -5.32 7.90
CA THR A 143 2.92 -5.38 7.71
C THR A 143 2.42 -6.81 7.77
N ALA A 144 3.06 -7.72 7.04
CA ALA A 144 2.75 -9.15 7.07
C ALA A 144 2.89 -9.74 8.48
N GLU A 145 3.98 -9.43 9.20
CA GLU A 145 4.17 -9.81 10.61
C GLU A 145 2.98 -9.39 11.48
N ARG A 146 2.57 -8.13 11.40
CA ARG A 146 1.45 -7.58 12.21
C ARG A 146 0.10 -8.14 11.79
N THR A 147 -0.12 -8.39 10.50
CA THR A 147 -1.35 -9.01 10.02
C THR A 147 -1.42 -10.47 10.50
N LEU A 148 -0.34 -11.23 10.40
CA LEU A 148 -0.25 -12.60 10.92
C LEU A 148 -0.39 -12.66 12.46
N GLU A 149 0.18 -11.70 13.20
CA GLU A 149 0.00 -11.53 14.64
C GLU A 149 -1.49 -11.33 14.99
N ARG A 150 -2.16 -10.33 14.38
CA ARG A 150 -3.60 -10.09 14.59
C ARG A 150 -4.43 -11.35 14.34
N ILE A 151 -4.22 -12.01 13.20
CA ILE A 151 -4.95 -13.23 12.82
C ILE A 151 -4.67 -14.37 13.81
N SER A 152 -3.45 -14.51 14.34
CA SER A 152 -3.14 -15.51 15.38
C SER A 152 -3.88 -15.29 16.71
N THR A 153 -4.36 -14.07 16.96
CA THR A 153 -5.14 -13.67 18.14
C THR A 153 -6.61 -13.38 17.83
N PHE A 154 -7.09 -13.72 16.62
CA PHE A 154 -8.45 -13.40 16.20
C PHE A 154 -9.50 -14.15 17.02
N ASP A 155 -9.24 -15.43 17.34
CA ASP A 155 -10.10 -16.32 18.14
C ASP A 155 -9.93 -16.17 19.67
N ASP A 156 -9.27 -15.10 20.14
CA ASP A 156 -9.32 -14.72 21.55
C ASP A 156 -10.67 -14.04 21.88
N GLU A 157 -11.47 -14.63 22.76
CA GLU A 157 -12.74 -14.08 23.26
C GLU A 157 -12.57 -12.68 23.92
N ALA A 158 -11.37 -12.33 24.40
CA ALA A 158 -11.07 -11.01 24.91
C ALA A 158 -10.88 -9.94 23.81
N ASN A 159 -10.65 -10.34 22.55
CA ASN A 159 -10.48 -9.41 21.44
C ASN A 159 -11.84 -8.91 20.93
N ARG A 160 -12.35 -7.86 21.60
CA ARG A 160 -13.61 -7.18 21.23
C ARG A 160 -13.69 -6.72 19.76
N TYR A 161 -12.56 -6.42 19.10
CA TYR A 161 -12.57 -5.94 17.72
C TYR A 161 -12.61 -7.11 16.73
N ALA A 162 -12.01 -8.26 17.06
CA ALA A 162 -12.22 -9.50 16.31
C ALA A 162 -13.64 -10.04 16.47
N ALA A 163 -14.26 -9.89 17.65
CA ALA A 163 -15.68 -10.17 17.85
C ALA A 163 -16.55 -9.32 16.91
N MET A 164 -16.40 -7.99 16.95
CA MET A 164 -17.09 -7.07 16.03
C MET A 164 -16.79 -7.37 14.54
N ALA A 165 -15.56 -7.75 14.19
CA ALA A 165 -15.20 -8.06 12.81
C ALA A 165 -15.94 -9.29 12.26
N ARG A 166 -16.26 -10.29 13.10
CA ARG A 166 -17.11 -11.43 12.68
C ARG A 166 -18.60 -11.07 12.55
N GLU A 167 -19.05 -10.02 13.24
CA GLU A 167 -20.43 -9.56 13.16
C GLU A 167 -20.66 -8.69 11.91
N GLU A 168 -19.65 -7.91 11.51
CA GLU A 168 -19.73 -6.96 10.39
C GLU A 168 -19.19 -7.52 9.05
N TYR A 169 -18.34 -8.57 9.06
CA TYR A 169 -17.69 -9.09 7.84
C TYR A 169 -17.89 -10.60 7.63
N ASP A 170 -18.68 -10.96 6.61
CA ASP A 170 -18.81 -12.34 6.10
C ASP A 170 -17.63 -12.72 5.18
N ARG A 171 -16.41 -12.74 5.74
CA ARG A 171 -15.18 -13.16 5.03
C ARG A 171 -14.25 -13.98 5.93
N PRO A 172 -13.70 -15.11 5.45
CA PRO A 172 -12.74 -15.90 6.22
C PRO A 172 -11.42 -15.15 6.36
N VAL A 173 -10.92 -15.05 7.60
CA VAL A 173 -9.74 -14.27 7.96
C VAL A 173 -8.45 -14.84 7.34
N GLU A 174 -8.48 -16.13 7.00
CA GLU A 174 -7.47 -16.88 6.24
C GLU A 174 -7.11 -16.21 4.92
N SER A 175 -8.04 -15.53 4.25
CA SER A 175 -7.79 -14.77 3.02
C SER A 175 -6.67 -13.73 3.21
N TYR A 176 -6.65 -13.06 4.36
CA TYR A 176 -5.65 -12.05 4.70
C TYR A 176 -4.33 -12.67 5.19
N ARG A 177 -4.37 -13.91 5.72
CA ARG A 177 -3.18 -14.72 6.00
C ARG A 177 -2.48 -15.10 4.70
N GLU A 178 -3.23 -15.58 3.70
CA GLU A 178 -2.71 -15.91 2.37
C GLU A 178 -2.16 -14.67 1.64
N ASN A 179 -2.88 -13.54 1.69
CA ASN A 179 -2.41 -12.26 1.14
C ASN A 179 -1.11 -11.78 1.81
N ALA A 180 -0.96 -11.93 3.13
CA ALA A 180 0.27 -11.59 3.85
C ALA A 180 1.45 -12.54 3.54
N ILE A 181 1.19 -13.85 3.36
CA ILE A 181 2.22 -14.83 2.97
C ILE A 181 2.71 -14.54 1.54
N ARG A 182 1.79 -14.35 0.59
CA ARG A 182 2.12 -14.02 -0.80
C ARG A 182 2.96 -12.75 -0.93
N ALA A 183 2.70 -11.75 -0.08
CA ALA A 183 3.51 -10.53 -0.03
C ALA A 183 4.96 -10.81 0.40
N LEU A 184 5.19 -11.71 1.37
CA LEU A 184 6.53 -12.14 1.78
C LEU A 184 7.23 -12.97 0.69
N GLU A 185 6.53 -13.92 0.07
CA GLU A 185 7.06 -14.75 -1.04
C GLU A 185 7.50 -13.90 -2.25
N SER A 186 6.86 -12.74 -2.47
CA SER A 186 7.27 -11.78 -3.51
C SER A 186 8.68 -11.23 -3.30
N LEU A 187 9.13 -11.08 -2.05
CA LEU A 187 10.45 -10.54 -1.70
C LEU A 187 11.55 -11.57 -1.95
N ASP A 188 11.37 -12.80 -1.46
CA ASP A 188 12.30 -13.91 -1.67
C ASP A 188 12.51 -14.20 -3.16
N THR A 189 11.44 -14.08 -3.96
CA THR A 189 11.51 -14.24 -5.42
C THR A 189 12.31 -13.13 -6.10
N GLY A 190 12.27 -11.90 -5.59
CA GLY A 190 13.06 -10.77 -6.11
C GLY A 190 14.55 -10.85 -5.77
N GLY A 191 14.89 -11.29 -4.55
CA GLY A 191 16.26 -11.35 -4.04
C GLY A 191 17.19 -12.34 -4.76
N GLY A 192 16.65 -13.32 -5.49
CA GLY A 192 17.43 -14.43 -6.08
C GLY A 192 18.24 -14.14 -7.34
N SER A 193 18.47 -12.88 -7.72
CA SER A 193 18.96 -12.50 -9.06
C SER A 193 20.36 -11.86 -9.14
N SER A 194 20.99 -11.46 -8.02
CA SER A 194 22.32 -10.82 -8.04
C SER A 194 23.50 -11.79 -8.05
N ASP A 195 23.35 -12.97 -7.44
CA ASP A 195 24.47 -13.88 -7.15
C ASP A 195 24.51 -15.10 -8.10
N ARG A 196 24.89 -14.86 -9.37
CA ARG A 196 25.39 -15.90 -10.28
C ARG A 196 26.65 -15.46 -11.03
N GLU A 197 27.78 -15.74 -10.36
CA GLU A 197 29.02 -16.27 -10.94
C GLU A 197 29.47 -15.69 -12.29
N THR A 198 30.42 -14.75 -12.22
CA THR A 198 31.31 -14.44 -13.34
C THR A 198 32.29 -15.59 -13.56
N GLU A 199 31.90 -16.62 -14.31
CA GLU A 199 32.85 -17.61 -14.83
C GLU A 199 33.79 -16.94 -15.85
N MET A 200 35.05 -16.77 -15.47
CA MET A 200 36.08 -16.24 -16.36
C MET A 200 36.54 -17.31 -17.37
N SER A 201 36.00 -17.24 -18.59
CA SER A 201 36.55 -17.98 -19.73
C SER A 201 37.81 -17.28 -20.28
N ASP A 202 38.97 -17.59 -19.70
CA ASP A 202 40.28 -17.26 -20.27
C ASP A 202 40.61 -18.13 -21.51
N GLY A 203 41.50 -17.63 -22.37
CA GLY A 203 42.09 -18.36 -23.51
C GLY A 203 41.48 -18.09 -24.89
N GLY A 204 42.04 -17.14 -25.65
CA GLY A 204 41.52 -16.79 -27.00
C GLY A 204 42.40 -15.93 -27.93
N THR A 205 43.70 -15.79 -27.67
CA THR A 205 44.71 -15.16 -28.56
C THR A 205 45.14 -16.18 -29.63
N SER A 206 45.30 -15.94 -30.94
CA SER A 206 45.18 -14.76 -31.85
C SER A 206 45.02 -15.29 -33.32
N GLU A 207 45.33 -14.69 -34.48
CA GLU A 207 46.06 -13.46 -34.92
C GLU A 207 45.75 -13.15 -36.41
N GLU A 208 45.91 -11.87 -36.86
CA GLU A 208 46.00 -11.40 -38.28
C GLU A 208 44.78 -11.58 -39.23
N ALA A 209 44.60 -10.88 -40.37
CA ALA A 209 45.03 -9.54 -40.83
C ALA A 209 44.17 -9.10 -42.08
N ASP A 210 44.52 -7.96 -42.69
CA ASP A 210 43.85 -7.19 -43.75
C ASP A 210 43.21 -7.92 -44.95
N GLY A 211 42.19 -7.28 -45.56
CA GLY A 211 41.47 -7.80 -46.73
C GLY A 211 40.53 -6.81 -47.45
N GLU A 212 40.94 -5.56 -47.69
CA GLU A 212 40.17 -4.64 -48.53
C GLU A 212 40.19 -5.05 -50.01
N SER A 213 39.04 -5.42 -50.58
CA SER A 213 38.45 -4.85 -51.81
C SER A 213 37.43 -5.80 -52.46
N GLU A 214 36.31 -5.25 -52.91
CA GLU A 214 35.83 -5.36 -54.31
C GLU A 214 34.50 -4.59 -54.47
N THR A 215 34.42 -3.72 -55.48
CA THR A 215 33.17 -3.17 -56.02
C THR A 215 33.35 -2.96 -57.53
N PRO A 216 32.27 -3.04 -58.35
CA PRO A 216 32.36 -3.86 -59.56
C PRO A 216 32.47 -3.07 -60.86
N VAL A 217 32.98 -3.72 -61.91
CA VAL A 217 32.97 -3.21 -63.29
C VAL A 217 32.66 -4.32 -64.30
N GLN A 218 31.57 -4.13 -65.05
CA GLN A 218 31.10 -4.84 -66.27
C GLN A 218 30.62 -6.29 -66.09
#